data_AF-A0A1Y3TE63-F1
#
_entry.id   AF-A0A1Y3TE63-F1
#
_cell.length_a   1.000
_cell.length_b   1.000
_cell.length_c   1.000
_cell.angle_alpha   90.00
_cell.angle_beta   90.00
_cell.angle_gamma   90.00
#
_symmetry.space_group_name_H-M   'P 1'
#
loop_
_entity.id
_entity.type
_entity.pdbx_description
1 polymer ?
#
loop_
_entity_poly.entity_id
_entity_poly.type
_entity_poly.pdbx_seq_one_letter_code
_entity_poly.pdbx_strand_id
1 'polypeptide(L)'
;MNGVILYQSKYGATKRYAEWLSEEIGFQCIETKKADINEIITYDPIILGGGIYASGIAGLSFLKKNINKLTDKKIIVFCCGASPYEENTFQQIKAHNMKDNLSDIPVFYCRGAWDMDAMSFKDRILCNLLRKAVAKKDPSDYEIWEKALMAAGDSSCDWTDKKYIEPILECIKR
;
A
#
# COMPACT_ATOMS: atom_id res chain seq x y z
N MET A 1 17.24 4.13 -17.25
CA MET A 1 15.82 4.40 -16.95
C MET A 1 15.78 5.41 -15.81
N ASN A 2 14.98 6.47 -15.91
CA ASN A 2 14.91 7.51 -14.89
C ASN A 2 13.49 7.57 -14.33
N GLY A 3 13.22 6.75 -13.31
CA GLY A 3 11.91 6.67 -12.68
C GLY A 3 11.87 7.31 -11.30
N VAL A 4 10.66 7.36 -10.75
CA VAL A 4 10.41 7.91 -9.42
C VAL A 4 9.48 6.99 -8.63
N ILE A 5 9.74 6.88 -7.33
CA ILE A 5 8.89 6.17 -6.38
C ILE A 5 8.19 7.21 -5.51
N LEU A 6 6.91 7.42 -5.77
CA LEU A 6 6.03 8.18 -4.91
C LEU A 6 5.50 7.28 -3.79
N TYR A 7 5.42 7.79 -2.57
CA TYR A 7 4.81 7.02 -1.49
C TYR A 7 4.06 7.85 -0.46
N GLN A 8 3.09 7.23 0.22
CA GLN A 8 2.47 7.77 1.42
C GLN A 8 2.42 6.72 2.52
N SER A 9 3.16 6.94 3.60
CA SER A 9 3.32 5.99 4.70
C SER A 9 2.94 6.65 6.03
N LYS A 10 2.01 6.05 6.78
CA LYS A 10 1.63 6.53 8.12
C LYS A 10 2.45 5.85 9.22
N TYR A 11 2.71 4.55 9.07
CA TYR A 11 3.35 3.69 10.08
C TYR A 11 4.61 2.97 9.55
N GLY A 12 5.26 3.52 8.54
CA GLY A 12 6.58 3.05 8.09
C GLY A 12 6.58 1.97 7.01
N ALA A 13 5.68 0.97 7.05
CA ALA A 13 5.74 -0.18 6.13
C ALA A 13 5.82 0.19 4.64
N THR A 14 4.99 1.11 4.15
CA THR A 14 5.03 1.56 2.75
C THR A 14 6.33 2.30 2.41
N LYS A 15 6.86 3.08 3.35
CA LYS A 15 8.14 3.77 3.18
C LYS A 15 9.27 2.76 3.02
N ARG A 16 9.29 1.71 3.84
CA ARG A 16 10.27 0.63 3.74
C ARG A 16 10.22 -0.06 2.37
N TYR A 17 9.03 -0.36 1.86
CA TYR A 17 8.91 -0.92 0.51
C TYR A 17 9.39 0.04 -0.60
N ALA A 18 9.12 1.34 -0.46
CA ALA A 18 9.65 2.34 -1.37
C ALA A 18 11.19 2.40 -1.32
N GLU A 19 11.78 2.36 -0.12
CA GLU A 19 13.22 2.31 0.08
C GLU A 19 13.84 1.03 -0.50
N TRP A 20 13.26 -0.14 -0.27
CA TRP A 20 13.74 -1.38 -0.89
C TRP A 20 13.64 -1.35 -2.41
N LEU A 21 12.56 -0.82 -2.99
CA LEU A 21 12.48 -0.62 -4.44
C LEU A 21 13.59 0.33 -4.91
N SER A 22 13.82 1.44 -4.22
CA SER A 22 14.87 2.41 -4.52
C SER A 22 16.26 1.78 -4.51
N GLU A 23 16.56 0.94 -3.51
CA GLU A 23 17.83 0.19 -3.41
C GLU A 23 18.07 -0.69 -4.65
N GLU A 24 17.03 -1.37 -5.14
CA GLU A 24 17.15 -2.33 -6.25
C GLU A 24 17.24 -1.66 -7.64
N ILE A 25 16.62 -0.48 -7.83
CA ILE A 25 16.51 0.15 -9.17
C ILE A 25 17.08 1.57 -9.26
N GLY A 26 17.54 2.14 -8.16
CA GLY A 26 18.17 3.47 -8.10
C GLY A 26 17.22 4.65 -8.28
N PHE A 27 15.90 4.45 -8.18
CA PHE A 27 14.93 5.55 -8.29
C PHE A 27 14.83 6.34 -7.00
N GLN A 28 14.67 7.66 -7.12
CA GLN A 28 14.43 8.50 -5.95
C GLN A 28 13.04 8.26 -5.34
N CYS A 29 12.97 8.36 -4.02
CA CYS A 29 11.74 8.26 -3.23
C CYS A 29 11.22 9.65 -2.84
N ILE A 30 9.95 9.94 -3.17
CA ILE A 30 9.30 11.21 -2.85
C ILE A 30 7.98 10.93 -2.12
N GLU A 31 7.78 11.55 -0.96
CA GLU A 31 6.46 11.51 -0.32
C GLU A 31 5.44 12.25 -1.19
N THR A 32 4.27 11.67 -1.44
CA THR A 32 3.23 12.28 -2.31
C THR A 32 2.83 13.69 -1.88
N LYS A 33 2.92 14.02 -0.58
CA LYS A 33 2.65 15.36 -0.04
C LYS A 33 3.69 16.41 -0.45
N LYS A 34 4.88 15.99 -0.84
CA LYS A 34 6.01 16.84 -1.26
C LYS A 34 6.20 16.83 -2.78
N ALA A 35 5.49 15.96 -3.50
CA ALA A 35 5.65 15.79 -4.93
C ALA A 35 5.06 16.99 -5.71
N ASP A 36 5.86 17.58 -6.59
CA ASP A 36 5.41 18.54 -7.60
C ASP A 36 5.16 17.82 -8.92
N ILE A 37 3.95 17.92 -9.46
CA ILE A 37 3.60 17.31 -10.74
C ILE A 37 4.48 17.79 -11.90
N ASN A 38 4.95 19.04 -11.88
CA ASN A 38 5.82 19.55 -12.95
C ASN A 38 7.18 18.86 -12.97
N GLU A 39 7.64 18.36 -11.82
CA GLU A 39 8.81 17.50 -11.73
C GLU A 39 8.46 16.05 -12.09
N ILE A 40 7.35 15.53 -11.55
CA ILE A 40 6.96 14.12 -11.71
C ILE A 40 6.76 13.72 -13.18
N ILE A 41 6.24 14.62 -14.02
CA ILE A 41 6.05 14.35 -15.46
C ILE A 41 7.35 14.08 -16.23
N THR A 42 8.51 14.40 -15.65
CA THR A 42 9.82 14.19 -16.28
C THR A 42 10.36 12.77 -16.07
N TYR A 43 9.79 12.00 -15.14
CA TYR A 43 10.18 10.62 -14.86
C TYR A 43 9.36 9.61 -15.66
N ASP A 44 9.99 8.48 -15.97
CA ASP A 44 9.36 7.29 -16.51
C ASP A 44 10.23 6.06 -16.17
N PRO A 45 9.73 5.06 -15.42
CA PRO A 45 8.36 4.87 -14.92
C PRO A 45 8.05 5.61 -13.59
N ILE A 46 6.76 5.67 -13.24
CA ILE A 46 6.26 6.24 -11.97
C ILE A 46 5.64 5.12 -11.12
N ILE A 47 6.17 4.92 -9.92
CA ILE A 47 5.65 3.94 -8.96
C ILE A 47 4.96 4.69 -7.83
N LEU A 48 3.74 4.30 -7.44
CA LEU A 48 3.03 4.87 -6.30
C LEU A 48 2.73 3.81 -5.23
N GLY A 49 3.30 3.98 -4.04
CA GLY A 49 3.08 3.14 -2.86
C GLY A 49 2.16 3.77 -1.83
N GLY A 50 1.20 3.01 -1.30
CA GLY A 50 0.30 3.51 -0.25
C GLY A 50 -0.13 2.48 0.78
N GLY A 51 -0.22 2.88 2.06
CA GLY A 51 -0.90 2.06 3.07
C GLY A 51 -2.41 1.94 2.80
N ILE A 52 -3.00 0.79 3.10
CA ILE A 52 -4.45 0.54 3.02
C ILE A 52 -5.10 0.98 4.33
N TYR A 53 -6.01 1.95 4.26
CA TYR A 53 -6.77 2.44 5.40
C TYR A 53 -8.24 2.60 5.01
N ALA A 54 -9.14 1.92 5.73
CA ALA A 54 -10.57 1.87 5.41
C ALA A 54 -10.82 1.56 3.92
N SER A 55 -10.13 0.54 3.40
CA SER A 55 -10.12 0.11 1.99
C SER A 55 -9.53 1.10 0.99
N GLY A 56 -9.14 2.32 1.38
CA GLY A 56 -8.49 3.29 0.51
C GLY A 56 -6.96 3.14 0.49
N ILE A 57 -6.34 3.38 -0.67
CA ILE A 57 -4.87 3.43 -0.81
C ILE A 57 -4.38 4.86 -0.56
N ALA A 58 -3.56 5.03 0.48
CA ALA A 58 -2.95 6.31 0.81
C ALA A 58 -2.10 6.85 -0.36
N GLY A 59 -2.16 8.15 -0.63
CA GLY A 59 -1.41 8.78 -1.73
C GLY A 59 -2.04 8.67 -3.12
N LEU A 60 -3.01 7.77 -3.33
CA LEU A 60 -3.66 7.57 -4.64
C LEU A 60 -4.36 8.82 -5.17
N SER A 61 -4.76 9.75 -4.29
CA SER A 61 -5.31 11.05 -4.69
C SER A 61 -4.36 11.87 -5.57
N PHE A 62 -3.05 11.67 -5.44
CA PHE A 62 -2.05 12.29 -6.33
C PHE A 62 -2.25 11.83 -7.79
N LEU A 63 -2.39 10.52 -8.02
CA LEU A 63 -2.66 9.99 -9.36
C LEU A 63 -4.02 10.48 -9.85
N LYS A 64 -5.08 10.35 -9.03
CA LYS A 64 -6.44 10.80 -9.43
C LYS A 64 -6.47 12.26 -9.91
N LYS A 65 -5.73 13.15 -9.23
CA LYS A 65 -5.64 14.56 -9.58
C LYS A 65 -4.85 14.82 -10.86
N ASN A 66 -3.85 14.00 -11.16
CA ASN A 66 -2.84 14.31 -12.17
C ASN A 66 -2.79 13.32 -13.35
N ILE A 67 -3.61 12.27 -13.36
CA ILE A 67 -3.52 11.16 -14.34
C ILE A 67 -3.54 11.64 -15.80
N ASN A 68 -4.31 12.70 -16.09
CA ASN A 68 -4.38 13.28 -17.45
C ASN A 68 -3.05 13.88 -17.94
N LYS A 69 -2.11 14.18 -17.03
CA LYS A 69 -0.75 14.64 -17.36
C LYS A 69 0.26 13.51 -17.46
N LEU A 70 -0.16 12.28 -17.14
CA LEU A 70 0.70 11.10 -17.03
C LEU A 70 0.27 9.99 -18.02
N THR A 71 -0.50 10.34 -19.07
CA THR A 71 -1.13 9.36 -19.97
C THR A 71 -0.12 8.59 -20.83
N ASP A 72 1.07 9.13 -21.03
CA ASP A 72 2.19 8.51 -21.75
C ASP A 72 3.16 7.76 -20.83
N LYS A 73 2.94 7.77 -19.50
CA LYS A 73 3.88 7.22 -18.52
C LYS A 73 3.55 5.79 -18.17
N LYS A 74 4.58 4.98 -17.91
CA LYS A 74 4.40 3.68 -17.27
C LYS A 74 4.15 3.90 -15.78
N ILE A 75 2.93 3.64 -15.34
CA ILE A 75 2.51 3.80 -13.93
C ILE A 75 2.31 2.43 -13.29
N ILE A 76 2.81 2.26 -12.07
CA ILE A 76 2.62 1.08 -11.24
C ILE A 76 2.16 1.51 -9.86
N VAL A 77 1.22 0.78 -9.25
CA VAL A 77 0.79 1.01 -7.88
C VAL A 77 1.12 -0.19 -7.01
N PHE A 78 1.53 0.04 -5.77
CA PHE A 78 1.50 -1.00 -4.74
C PHE A 78 0.78 -0.51 -3.49
N CYS A 79 0.12 -1.43 -2.79
CA CYS A 79 -0.61 -1.14 -1.57
C CYS A 79 -0.14 -2.01 -0.41
N CYS A 80 -0.10 -1.43 0.80
CA CYS A 80 0.39 -2.12 1.99
C CYS A 80 -0.71 -2.33 3.03
N GLY A 81 -1.00 -3.57 3.40
CA GLY A 81 -1.97 -3.92 4.43
C GLY A 81 -1.39 -4.87 5.47
N ALA A 82 -1.86 -4.79 6.72
CA ALA A 82 -1.40 -5.68 7.79
C ALA A 82 -1.88 -7.14 7.60
N SER A 83 -3.00 -7.32 6.92
CA SER A 83 -3.59 -8.64 6.63
C SER A 83 -2.69 -9.49 5.72
N PRO A 84 -2.75 -10.83 5.82
CA PRO A 84 -2.25 -11.69 4.76
C PRO A 84 -2.92 -11.37 3.42
N TYR A 85 -2.21 -11.64 2.31
CA TYR A 85 -2.82 -11.56 0.99
C TYR A 85 -3.98 -12.55 0.86
N GLU A 86 -5.09 -12.09 0.31
CA GLU A 86 -6.22 -12.92 -0.08
C GLU A 86 -6.83 -12.30 -1.35
N GLU A 87 -7.09 -13.13 -2.35
CA GLU A 87 -7.43 -12.68 -3.70
C GLU A 87 -8.72 -11.86 -3.73
N ASN A 88 -9.79 -12.33 -3.10
CA ASN A 88 -11.07 -11.63 -3.14
C ASN A 88 -10.99 -10.25 -2.47
N THR A 89 -10.34 -10.18 -1.32
CA THR A 89 -10.08 -8.95 -0.57
C THR A 89 -9.23 -7.99 -1.40
N PHE A 90 -8.19 -8.50 -2.06
CA PHE A 90 -7.35 -7.69 -2.94
C PHE A 90 -8.14 -7.13 -4.14
N GLN A 91 -8.98 -7.96 -4.78
CA GLN A 91 -9.85 -7.50 -5.87
C GLN A 91 -10.86 -6.45 -5.41
N GLN A 92 -11.42 -6.58 -4.21
CA GLN A 92 -12.29 -5.56 -3.63
C GLN A 92 -11.56 -4.24 -3.39
N ILE A 93 -10.32 -4.29 -2.88
CA ILE A 93 -9.46 -3.10 -2.73
C ILE A 93 -9.18 -2.49 -4.09
N LYS A 94 -8.84 -3.28 -5.10
CA LYS A 94 -8.58 -2.80 -6.47
C LYS A 94 -9.83 -2.13 -7.05
N ALA A 95 -11.00 -2.79 -7.00
CA ALA A 95 -12.26 -2.25 -7.50
C ALA A 95 -12.71 -0.97 -6.77
N HIS A 96 -12.41 -0.86 -5.47
CA HIS A 96 -12.68 0.36 -4.70
C HIS A 96 -11.83 1.56 -5.17
N ASN A 97 -10.56 1.31 -5.52
CA ASN A 97 -9.56 2.36 -5.70
C ASN A 97 -9.25 2.72 -7.16
N MET A 98 -9.16 1.71 -8.03
CA MET A 98 -8.65 1.79 -9.40
C MET A 98 -9.80 1.89 -10.40
N LYS A 99 -10.46 3.05 -10.40
CA LYS A 99 -11.61 3.34 -11.27
C LYS A 99 -11.21 4.24 -12.43
N ASP A 100 -12.06 4.32 -13.43
CA ASP A 100 -11.93 5.24 -14.56
C ASP A 100 -10.54 5.11 -15.22
N ASN A 101 -9.83 6.23 -15.39
CA ASN A 101 -8.50 6.32 -15.99
C ASN A 101 -7.38 5.62 -15.19
N LEU A 102 -7.69 5.01 -14.04
CA LEU A 102 -6.74 4.22 -13.26
C LEU A 102 -6.97 2.70 -13.39
N SER A 103 -8.04 2.26 -14.05
CA SER A 103 -8.49 0.85 -14.05
C SER A 103 -7.45 -0.13 -14.63
N ASP A 104 -6.68 0.30 -15.61
CA ASP A 104 -5.65 -0.52 -16.28
C ASP A 104 -4.28 -0.47 -15.60
N ILE A 105 -4.11 0.35 -14.56
CA ILE A 105 -2.82 0.47 -13.86
C ILE A 105 -2.58 -0.82 -13.06
N PRO A 106 -1.42 -1.48 -13.25
CA PRO A 106 -1.07 -2.66 -12.46
C PRO A 106 -0.94 -2.30 -10.97
N VAL A 107 -1.54 -3.14 -10.12
CA VAL A 107 -1.51 -2.99 -8.67
C VAL A 107 -0.91 -4.24 -8.03
N PHE A 108 -0.05 -4.05 -7.04
CA PHE A 108 0.58 -5.12 -6.28
C PHE A 108 0.28 -4.97 -4.78
N TYR A 109 0.11 -6.10 -4.10
CA TYR A 109 -0.07 -6.11 -2.65
C TYR A 109 1.25 -6.41 -1.94
N CYS A 110 1.59 -5.61 -0.94
CA CYS A 110 2.75 -5.83 -0.09
C CYS A 110 2.29 -5.98 1.37
N ARG A 111 2.59 -7.11 2.03
CA ARG A 111 2.17 -7.28 3.42
C ARG A 111 2.96 -6.34 4.34
N GLY A 112 2.23 -5.59 5.16
CA GLY A 112 2.77 -4.53 6.01
C GLY A 112 3.11 -5.00 7.42
N ALA A 113 3.04 -4.08 8.36
CA ALA A 113 3.29 -4.29 9.76
C ALA A 113 2.07 -3.86 10.60
N TRP A 114 2.04 -4.30 11.86
CA TRP A 114 1.06 -3.97 12.87
C TRP A 114 1.78 -3.59 14.15
N ASP A 115 1.53 -2.39 14.67
CA ASP A 115 2.12 -1.96 15.93
C ASP A 115 1.15 -0.99 16.61
N MET A 116 0.46 -1.46 17.65
CA MET A 116 -0.51 -0.66 18.39
C MET A 116 0.15 0.52 19.11
N ASP A 117 1.40 0.38 19.54
CA ASP A 117 2.14 1.42 20.25
C ASP A 117 2.55 2.56 19.32
N ALA A 118 2.92 2.23 18.08
CA ALA A 118 3.21 3.21 17.03
C ALA A 118 1.94 3.91 16.49
N MET A 119 0.75 3.33 16.68
CA MET A 119 -0.50 3.91 16.16
C MET A 119 -0.89 5.21 16.86
N SER A 120 -1.64 6.04 16.11
CA SER A 120 -2.28 7.21 16.70
C SER A 120 -3.36 6.77 17.68
N PHE A 121 -3.70 7.60 18.67
CA PHE A 121 -4.77 7.28 19.62
C PHE A 121 -6.09 6.91 18.92
N LYS A 122 -6.44 7.62 17.84
CA LYS A 122 -7.66 7.36 17.06
C LYS A 122 -7.61 6.00 16.36
N ASP A 123 -6.50 5.69 15.69
CA ASP A 123 -6.32 4.43 14.97
C ASP A 123 -6.30 3.24 15.95
N ARG A 124 -5.63 3.41 17.10
CA ARG A 124 -5.59 2.41 18.17
C ARG A 124 -6.99 2.11 18.71
N ILE A 125 -7.82 3.13 18.92
CA ILE A 125 -9.22 2.94 19.31
C ILE A 125 -9.98 2.16 18.25
N LEU A 126 -9.84 2.52 16.97
CA LEU A 126 -10.54 1.83 15.88
C LEU A 126 -10.13 0.35 15.80
N CYS A 127 -8.84 0.05 15.94
CA CYS A 127 -8.31 -1.31 15.99
C CYS A 127 -8.87 -2.10 17.18
N ASN A 128 -8.97 -1.48 18.35
CA ASN A 128 -9.58 -2.09 19.54
C ASN A 128 -11.08 -2.37 19.36
N LEU A 129 -11.82 -1.46 18.74
CA LEU A 129 -13.23 -1.67 18.43
C LEU A 129 -13.41 -2.81 17.42
N LEU A 130 -12.55 -2.88 16.40
CA LEU A 130 -12.55 -3.96 15.42
C LEU A 130 -12.24 -5.31 16.07
N ARG A 131 -11.20 -5.41 16.90
CA ARG A 131 -10.88 -6.62 17.67
C ARG A 131 -12.04 -7.05 18.57
N LYS A 132 -12.69 -6.11 19.26
CA LYS A 132 -13.89 -6.39 20.08
C LYS A 132 -15.08 -6.87 19.26
N ALA A 133 -15.24 -6.38 18.02
CA ALA A 133 -16.30 -6.85 17.13
C ALA A 133 -16.01 -8.27 16.63
N VAL A 134 -14.77 -8.55 16.21
CA VAL A 134 -14.32 -9.89 15.78
C VAL A 134 -14.43 -10.90 16.91
N ALA A 135 -14.06 -10.53 18.14
CA ALA A 135 -14.15 -11.39 19.32
C ALA A 135 -15.56 -11.87 19.68
N LYS A 136 -16.61 -11.33 19.04
CA LYS A 136 -18.00 -11.81 19.20
C LYS A 136 -18.34 -12.99 18.28
N LYS A 137 -17.53 -13.24 17.25
CA LYS A 137 -17.69 -14.40 16.35
C LYS A 137 -17.08 -15.64 16.99
N ASP A 138 -17.50 -16.82 16.55
CA ASP A 138 -16.80 -18.05 16.88
C ASP A 138 -15.38 -18.03 16.25
N PRO A 139 -14.30 -18.33 16.99
CA PRO A 139 -12.95 -18.38 16.44
C PRO A 139 -12.77 -19.33 15.25
N SER A 140 -13.60 -20.38 15.15
CA SER A 140 -13.60 -21.30 14.00
C SER A 140 -14.11 -20.64 12.72
N ASP A 141 -14.96 -19.62 12.84
CA ASP A 141 -15.56 -18.85 11.73
C ASP A 141 -14.72 -17.64 11.30
N TYR A 142 -13.59 -17.37 11.95
CA TYR A 142 -12.76 -16.22 11.61
C TYR A 142 -12.23 -16.31 10.17
N GLU A 143 -12.38 -15.20 9.44
CA GLU A 143 -11.72 -14.97 8.17
C GLU A 143 -10.19 -14.88 8.37
N ILE A 144 -9.42 -15.00 7.27
CA ILE A 144 -7.95 -15.00 7.33
C ILE A 144 -7.40 -13.72 7.97
N TRP A 145 -7.95 -12.56 7.61
CA TRP A 145 -7.52 -11.29 8.19
C TRP A 145 -7.95 -11.14 9.66
N GLU A 146 -9.08 -11.74 10.06
CA GLU A 146 -9.55 -11.74 11.46
C GLU A 146 -8.64 -12.58 12.33
N LYS A 147 -8.23 -13.76 11.86
CA LYS A 147 -7.23 -14.60 12.52
C LYS A 147 -5.93 -13.84 12.73
N ALA A 148 -5.44 -13.15 11.69
CA ALA A 148 -4.22 -12.36 11.77
C ALA A 148 -4.36 -11.17 12.75
N LEU A 149 -5.49 -10.46 12.72
CA LEU A 149 -5.78 -9.35 13.62
C LEU A 149 -5.82 -9.80 15.09
N MET A 150 -6.52 -10.91 15.37
CA MET A 150 -6.65 -11.43 16.73
C MET A 150 -5.33 -12.01 17.25
N ALA A 151 -4.54 -12.64 16.39
CA ALA A 151 -3.21 -13.14 16.73
C ALA A 151 -2.20 -12.02 16.98
N ALA A 152 -2.24 -10.94 16.20
CA ALA A 152 -1.36 -9.78 16.39
C ALA A 152 -1.63 -9.06 17.71
N GLY A 153 -2.92 -8.93 18.07
CA GLY A 153 -3.32 -8.38 19.36
C GLY A 153 -2.73 -6.99 19.61
N ASP A 154 -2.02 -6.85 20.73
CA ASP A 154 -1.29 -5.64 21.12
C ASP A 154 0.21 -5.72 20.82
N SER A 155 0.68 -6.84 20.26
CA SER A 155 2.09 -7.04 19.93
C SER A 155 2.50 -6.24 18.71
N SER A 156 3.75 -5.80 18.66
CA SER A 156 4.38 -5.31 17.43
C SER A 156 4.72 -6.50 16.53
N CYS A 157 4.20 -6.49 15.31
CA CYS A 157 4.38 -7.54 14.31
C CYS A 157 4.82 -6.91 12.99
N ASP A 158 5.94 -7.38 12.46
CA ASP A 158 6.47 -6.92 11.17
C ASP A 158 6.47 -8.08 10.18
N TRP A 159 5.58 -8.02 9.18
CA TRP A 159 5.50 -9.02 8.11
C TRP A 159 6.01 -8.49 6.77
N THR A 160 6.75 -7.37 6.80
CA THR A 160 7.36 -6.85 5.57
C THR A 160 8.43 -7.80 5.06
N ASP A 161 8.47 -7.99 3.74
CA ASP A 161 9.36 -8.98 3.12
C ASP A 161 9.71 -8.52 1.69
N LYS A 162 10.99 -8.54 1.33
CA LYS A 162 11.47 -8.15 -0.01
C LYS A 162 10.82 -8.99 -1.12
N LYS A 163 10.32 -10.21 -0.85
CA LYS A 163 9.59 -10.98 -1.87
C LYS A 163 8.39 -10.23 -2.49
N TYR A 164 7.77 -9.32 -1.73
CA TYR A 164 6.63 -8.55 -2.24
C TYR A 164 7.02 -7.49 -3.27
N ILE A 165 8.30 -7.10 -3.35
CA ILE A 165 8.76 -6.17 -4.40
C ILE A 165 9.14 -6.89 -5.69
N GLU A 166 9.35 -8.21 -5.69
CA GLU A 166 9.76 -8.96 -6.88
C GLU A 166 8.77 -8.81 -8.05
N PRO A 167 7.44 -8.95 -7.88
CA PRO A 167 6.50 -8.76 -8.99
C PRO A 167 6.49 -7.33 -9.53
N ILE A 168 6.78 -6.34 -8.67
CA ILE A 168 6.89 -4.93 -9.06
C ILE A 168 8.13 -4.74 -9.93
N LEU A 169 9.27 -5.29 -9.51
CA LEU A 169 10.53 -5.25 -10.28
C LEU A 169 10.41 -5.95 -11.63
N GLU A 170 9.73 -7.08 -11.69
CA GLU A 170 9.43 -7.77 -12.96
C GLU A 170 8.53 -6.92 -13.86
N CYS A 171 7.50 -6.30 -13.30
CA CYS A 171 6.62 -5.41 -14.06
C CYS A 171 7.39 -4.23 -14.65
N ILE A 172 8.35 -3.66 -13.92
CA ILE A 172 9.19 -2.55 -14.38
C ILE A 172 10.07 -2.96 -15.58
N LYS A 173 10.64 -4.16 -15.57
CA LYS A 173 11.56 -4.65 -16.63
C LYS A 173 10.88 -4.94 -17.97
N ARG A 174 9.57 -5.19 -17.98
CA ARG A 174 8.77 -5.45 -19.19
C ARG A 174 8.53 -4.19 -20.02
#